data_AF-A0A0K2U1C9-F1
#
_entry.id   AF-A0A0K2U1C9-F1
#
_cell.length_a   1.000
_cell.length_b   1.000
_cell.length_c   1.000
_cell.angle_alpha   90.00
_cell.angle_beta   90.00
_cell.angle_gamma   90.00
#
_symmetry.space_group_name_H-M   'P 1'
#
loop_
_entity.id
_entity.type
_entity.pdbx_description
1 polymer ?
#
loop_
_entity_poly.entity_id
_entity_poly.type
_entity_poly.pdbx_seq_one_letter_code
_entity_poly.pdbx_strand_id
1 'polypeptide(L)'
;EDTWHVDATITFVDKVKKMVEDDHTRSMKAMARDVGCHEKTIRDCVSEGLRCRSYKMQVGQILTQKAKDNRLIKSTKLLNKLKHPKQPRMLWFFSDENNFCQDQKVNK
;
A
#
# COMPACT_ATOMS: atom_id res chain seq x y z
N GLU A 1 3.48 12.47 -40.65
CA GLU A 1 2.83 13.37 -39.70
C GLU A 1 1.35 13.06 -39.77
N ASP A 2 0.77 12.55 -38.69
CA ASP A 2 -0.67 12.70 -38.46
C ASP A 2 -0.93 12.50 -36.98
N THR A 3 -1.29 13.64 -36.40
CA THR A 3 -1.36 13.96 -35.00
C THR A 3 -2.66 13.38 -34.44
N TRP A 4 -2.61 12.22 -33.80
CA TRP A 4 -3.68 11.82 -32.87
C TRP A 4 -3.51 12.60 -31.55
N HIS A 5 -3.68 13.94 -31.65
CA HIS A 5 -4.07 14.75 -30.51
C HIS A 5 -5.52 14.37 -30.20
N VAL A 6 -5.69 13.33 -29.39
CA VAL A 6 -6.99 13.02 -28.78
C VAL A 6 -7.22 14.05 -27.69
N ASP A 7 -7.63 15.23 -28.11
CA ASP A 7 -7.94 16.34 -27.20
C ASP A 7 -9.20 15.98 -26.40
N ALA A 8 -8.96 15.53 -25.17
CA ALA A 8 -9.73 15.84 -23.98
C ALA A 8 -11.27 15.74 -24.01
N THR A 9 -11.81 14.56 -24.30
CA THR A 9 -13.04 14.13 -23.60
C THR A 9 -12.66 13.18 -22.48
N ILE A 10 -12.27 13.75 -21.32
CA ILE A 10 -12.12 12.98 -20.09
C ILE A 10 -13.48 12.33 -19.84
N THR A 11 -13.54 11.00 -19.96
CA THR A 11 -14.79 10.29 -19.65
C THR A 11 -15.09 10.50 -18.16
N PHE A 12 -16.38 10.44 -17.78
CA PHE A 12 -16.77 10.52 -16.38
C PHE A 12 -15.96 9.54 -15.51
N VAL A 13 -15.70 8.34 -16.03
CA VAL A 13 -14.90 7.30 -15.36
C VAL A 13 -13.45 7.76 -15.16
N ASP A 14 -12.82 8.38 -16.16
CA ASP A 14 -11.45 8.90 -16.04
C ASP A 14 -11.36 10.03 -15.00
N LYS A 15 -12.39 10.88 -14.92
CA LYS A 15 -12.46 11.93 -13.90
C LYS A 15 -12.52 11.32 -12.50
N VAL A 16 -13.41 10.33 -12.28
CA VAL A 16 -13.52 9.63 -10.99
C VAL A 16 -12.23 8.88 -10.66
N LYS A 17 -11.60 8.24 -11.66
CA LYS A 17 -10.33 7.54 -11.50
C LYS A 17 -9.24 8.49 -11.00
N LYS A 18 -9.08 9.64 -11.66
CA LYS A 18 -8.10 10.65 -11.25
C LYS A 18 -8.34 11.14 -9.82
N MET A 19 -9.60 11.37 -9.43
CA MET A 19 -9.92 11.80 -8.06
C MET A 19 -9.53 10.76 -7.00
N VAL A 20 -9.67 9.46 -7.31
CA VAL A 20 -9.25 8.37 -6.41
C VAL A 20 -7.73 8.22 -6.37
N GLU A 21 -7.04 8.41 -7.49
CA GLU A 21 -5.57 8.35 -7.57
C GLU A 21 -4.90 9.53 -6.86
N ASP A 22 -5.48 10.73 -6.97
CA ASP A 22 -4.99 11.95 -6.33
C ASP A 22 -5.19 11.90 -4.80
N ASP A 23 -6.38 11.48 -4.34
CA ASP A 23 -6.68 11.31 -2.91
C ASP A 23 -7.65 10.14 -2.65
N HIS A 24 -7.07 8.98 -2.43
CA HIS A 24 -7.75 7.75 -2.02
C HIS A 24 -8.45 7.81 -0.66
N THR A 25 -8.27 8.86 0.15
CA THR A 25 -8.97 9.04 1.44
C THR A 25 -10.28 9.81 1.29
N ARG A 26 -10.55 10.33 0.10
CA ARG A 26 -11.69 11.19 -0.18
C ARG A 26 -13.01 10.44 -0.11
N SER A 27 -14.01 11.04 0.56
CA SER A 27 -15.35 10.46 0.62
C SER A 27 -16.06 10.50 -0.74
N MET A 28 -16.81 9.44 -1.06
CA MET A 28 -17.63 9.39 -2.29
C MET A 28 -18.67 10.52 -2.35
N LYS A 29 -19.19 10.98 -1.21
CA LYS A 29 -20.08 12.14 -1.14
C LYS A 29 -19.39 13.45 -1.53
N ALA A 30 -18.14 13.64 -1.14
CA ALA A 30 -17.36 14.81 -1.57
C ALA A 30 -17.09 14.72 -3.08
N MET A 31 -16.68 13.55 -3.58
CA MET A 31 -16.48 13.34 -5.02
C MET A 31 -17.76 13.60 -5.83
N ALA A 32 -18.91 13.17 -5.32
CA ALA A 32 -20.20 13.40 -5.96
C ALA A 32 -20.57 14.88 -6.07
N ARG A 33 -20.30 15.67 -5.02
CA ARG A 33 -20.51 17.13 -5.02
C ARG A 33 -19.61 17.84 -6.05
N ASP A 34 -18.34 17.47 -6.12
CA ASP A 34 -17.38 18.04 -7.07
C ASP A 34 -17.73 17.74 -8.54
N VAL A 35 -18.26 16.54 -8.79
CA VAL A 35 -18.64 16.12 -10.14
C VAL A 35 -20.08 16.56 -10.49
N GLY A 36 -20.88 16.96 -9.49
CA GLY A 36 -22.27 17.38 -9.69
C GLY A 36 -23.22 16.20 -9.96
N CYS A 37 -22.98 15.05 -9.34
CA CYS A 37 -23.80 13.85 -9.54
C CYS A 37 -24.28 13.26 -8.21
N HIS A 38 -25.17 12.26 -8.30
CA HIS A 38 -25.65 11.55 -7.12
C HIS A 38 -24.55 10.63 -6.56
N GLU A 39 -24.46 10.49 -5.22
CA GLU A 39 -23.45 9.63 -4.57
C GLU A 39 -23.45 8.21 -5.11
N LYS A 40 -24.64 7.66 -5.42
CA LYS A 40 -24.79 6.32 -5.99
C LYS A 40 -24.01 6.17 -7.31
N THR A 41 -24.03 7.17 -8.17
CA THR A 41 -23.30 7.15 -9.46
C THR A 41 -21.79 7.05 -9.25
N ILE A 42 -21.25 7.78 -8.26
CA ILE A 42 -19.85 7.64 -7.87
C ILE A 42 -19.58 6.25 -7.30
N ARG A 43 -20.46 5.75 -6.43
CA ARG A 43 -20.29 4.43 -5.82
C ARG A 43 -20.23 3.33 -6.87
N ASP A 44 -21.19 3.30 -7.78
CA ASP A 44 -21.28 2.31 -8.85
C ASP A 44 -20.06 2.43 -9.78
N CYS A 45 -19.62 3.66 -10.08
CA CYS A 45 -18.39 3.88 -10.84
C CYS A 45 -17.13 3.36 -10.11
N VAL A 46 -17.00 3.58 -8.80
CA VAL A 46 -15.85 3.13 -8.03
C VAL A 46 -15.84 1.60 -7.88
N SER A 47 -16.99 0.98 -7.59
CA SER A 47 -17.07 -0.46 -7.35
C SER A 47 -17.14 -1.31 -8.62
N GLU A 48 -17.88 -0.87 -9.64
CA GLU A 48 -18.11 -1.65 -10.86
C GLU A 48 -17.20 -1.18 -11.99
N GLY A 49 -17.11 0.13 -12.19
CA GLY A 49 -16.28 0.74 -13.25
C GLY A 49 -14.78 0.58 -12.99
N LEU A 50 -14.33 1.03 -11.82
CA LEU A 50 -12.90 1.00 -11.42
C LEU A 50 -12.52 -0.27 -10.65
N ARG A 51 -13.51 -1.04 -10.17
CA ARG A 51 -13.30 -2.25 -9.36
C ARG A 51 -12.47 -2.01 -8.09
N CYS A 52 -12.54 -0.80 -7.56
CA CYS A 52 -11.89 -0.44 -6.32
C CYS A 52 -12.71 -0.94 -5.12
N ARG A 53 -12.00 -1.29 -4.04
CA ARG A 53 -12.59 -1.64 -2.75
C ARG A 53 -12.06 -0.70 -1.69
N SER A 54 -12.93 -0.27 -0.79
CA SER A 54 -12.52 0.46 0.41
C SER A 54 -11.62 -0.44 1.27
N TYR A 55 -10.52 0.11 1.75
CA TYR A 55 -9.63 -0.60 2.67
C TYR A 55 -9.37 0.27 3.90
N LYS A 56 -8.99 -0.38 5.02
CA LYS A 56 -8.59 0.32 6.24
C LYS A 56 -7.15 0.76 6.10
N MET A 57 -6.88 2.06 6.25
CA MET A 57 -5.51 2.58 6.30
C MET A 57 -4.74 1.91 7.45
N GLN A 58 -3.63 1.26 7.13
CA GLN A 58 -2.74 0.71 8.15
C GLN A 58 -1.87 1.83 8.71
N VAL A 59 -1.98 2.07 10.02
CA VAL A 59 -1.15 3.05 10.72
C VAL A 59 0.16 2.37 11.09
N GLY A 60 1.14 2.44 10.18
CA GLY A 60 2.50 2.04 10.48
C GLY A 60 3.29 3.16 11.17
N GLN A 61 4.45 2.84 11.71
CA GLN A 61 5.40 3.85 12.15
C GLN A 61 5.83 4.71 10.95
N ILE A 62 5.63 6.02 11.03
CA ILE A 62 6.11 6.96 10.02
C ILE A 62 7.64 7.00 10.13
N LEU A 63 8.32 6.53 9.08
CA LEU A 63 9.77 6.52 9.01
C LEU A 63 10.27 7.83 8.39
N THR A 64 11.30 8.42 9.01
CA THR A 64 12.09 9.49 8.39
C THR A 64 12.82 8.96 7.15
N GLN A 65 13.18 9.85 6.21
CA GLN A 65 13.89 9.43 5.00
C GLN A 65 15.19 8.68 5.34
N LYS A 66 15.97 9.20 6.29
CA LYS A 66 17.18 8.55 6.81
C LYS A 66 16.90 7.14 7.36
N ALA A 67 15.78 6.93 8.05
CA ALA A 67 15.41 5.62 8.56
C ALA A 67 15.04 4.65 7.42
N LYS A 68 14.36 5.13 6.37
CA LYS A 68 14.07 4.33 5.16
C LYS A 68 15.35 3.90 4.47
N ASP A 69 16.28 4.82 4.24
CA ASP A 69 17.55 4.55 3.56
C ASP A 69 18.39 3.54 4.35
N ASN A 70 18.49 3.73 5.67
CA ASN A 70 19.17 2.78 6.55
C ASN A 70 18.53 1.39 6.53
N ARG A 71 17.19 1.31 6.52
CA ARG A 71 16.46 0.04 6.46
C ARG A 71 16.68 -0.67 5.13
N LEU A 72 16.69 0.08 4.03
CA LEU A 72 17.00 -0.46 2.70
C LEU A 72 18.43 -1.02 2.64
N ILE A 73 19.43 -0.26 3.09
CA ILE A 73 20.83 -0.71 3.10
C ILE A 73 20.99 -1.98 3.95
N LYS A 74 20.43 -2.01 5.17
CA LYS A 74 20.54 -3.16 6.08
C LYS A 74 19.83 -4.40 5.52
N SER A 75 18.62 -4.24 4.98
CA SER A 75 17.85 -5.34 4.41
C SER A 75 18.49 -5.92 3.16
N THR A 76 19.01 -5.09 2.25
CA THR A 76 19.76 -5.56 1.08
C THR A 76 21.02 -6.33 1.48
N LYS A 77 21.77 -5.85 2.47
CA LYS A 77 22.93 -6.56 3.01
C LYS A 77 22.54 -7.92 3.61
N LEU A 78 21.44 -7.98 4.36
CA LEU A 78 20.95 -9.23 4.94
C LEU A 78 20.51 -10.20 3.83
N LEU A 79 19.74 -9.73 2.84
CA LEU A 79 19.29 -10.54 1.71
C LEU A 79 20.47 -11.16 0.96
N ASN A 80 21.52 -10.39 0.70
CA ASN A 80 22.72 -10.91 0.03
C ASN A 80 23.41 -12.00 0.86
N LYS A 81 23.49 -11.85 2.18
CA LYS A 81 24.04 -12.90 3.07
C LYS A 81 23.18 -14.16 3.09
N LEU A 82 21.85 -14.03 2.96
CA LEU A 82 20.94 -15.17 2.90
C LEU A 82 21.03 -15.90 1.56
N LYS A 83 21.15 -15.19 0.45
CA LYS A 83 21.31 -15.77 -0.90
C LYS A 83 22.68 -16.39 -1.12
N HIS A 84 23.72 -15.81 -0.52
CA HIS A 84 25.10 -16.25 -0.65
C HIS A 84 25.69 -16.51 0.75
N PRO A 85 25.26 -17.59 1.42
CA PRO A 85 25.78 -17.92 2.73
C PRO A 85 27.27 -18.27 2.63
N LYS A 86 28.05 -17.87 3.64
CA LYS A 86 29.49 -18.17 3.70
C LYS A 86 29.78 -19.67 3.72
N GLN A 87 28.85 -20.46 4.25
CA GLN A 87 28.96 -21.91 4.36
C GLN A 87 27.63 -22.56 3.94
N PRO A 88 27.66 -23.72 3.27
CA PRO A 88 26.46 -24.51 3.04
C PRO A 88 25.78 -24.88 4.37
N ARG A 89 24.44 -24.85 4.41
CA ARG A 89 23.63 -25.17 5.61
C ARG A 89 23.88 -24.26 6.83
N MET A 90 24.31 -23.02 6.62
CA MET A 90 24.48 -22.05 7.71
C MET A 90 23.13 -21.74 8.38
N LEU A 91 23.01 -22.03 9.67
CA LEU A 91 21.82 -21.79 10.48
C LEU A 91 21.84 -20.35 11.02
N TRP A 92 20.72 -19.63 10.88
CA TRP A 92 20.55 -18.26 11.35
C TRP A 92 19.59 -18.24 12.53
N PHE A 93 20.08 -17.81 13.68
CA PHE A 93 19.24 -17.54 14.84
C PHE A 93 18.94 -16.05 14.93
N PHE A 94 17.66 -15.71 14.99
CA PHE A 94 17.19 -14.37 15.29
C PHE A 94 16.59 -14.38 16.69
N SER A 95 17.22 -13.66 17.60
CA SER A 95 16.70 -13.45 18.96
C SER A 95 16.18 -12.03 19.10
N ASP A 96 15.00 -11.90 19.70
CA ASP A 96 14.45 -10.65 20.22
C ASP A 96 14.12 -10.91 21.70
N GLU A 97 14.09 -9.85 22.51
CA GLU A 97 13.84 -9.91 23.95
C GLU A 97 12.50 -10.58 24.27
N ASN A 98 11.53 -10.52 23.35
CA ASN A 98 10.19 -11.10 23.48
C ASN A 98 9.93 -12.36 22.64
N ASN A 99 10.95 -13.01 22.04
CA ASN A 99 10.72 -14.21 21.22
C ASN A 99 10.41 -15.48 22.03
N PHE A 100 10.59 -15.46 23.35
CA PHE A 100 10.34 -16.59 24.24
C PHE A 100 9.47 -16.18 25.44
N CYS A 101 8.15 -16.24 25.28
CA CYS A 101 7.26 -16.35 26.44
C CYS A 101 7.27 -17.80 26.90
N GLN A 102 8.12 -18.14 27.88
CA GLN A 102 7.98 -19.41 28.58
C GLN A 102 6.80 -19.26 29.53
N ASP A 103 5.60 -19.64 29.09
CA ASP A 103 4.48 -19.81 30.01
C ASP A 103 4.93 -20.77 31.11
N GLN A 104 5.03 -20.28 32.35
CA GLN A 104 5.21 -21.12 33.52
C GLN A 104 3.96 -22.00 33.64
N LYS A 105 3.93 -23.12 32.92
CA LYS A 105 2.95 -24.16 33.13
C LYS A 105 3.33 -24.86 34.43
N VAL A 106 2.83 -24.32 35.54
CA VAL A 106 2.86 -25.01 36.82
C VAL A 106 1.99 -26.25 36.65
N ASN A 107 2.62 -27.43 36.51
CA ASN A 107 1.91 -28.68 36.65
C ASN A 107 1.41 -28.75 38.10
N LYS A 108 0.12 -28.49 38.29
CA LYS A 108 -0.59 -28.82 39.52
C LYS A 108 -0.85 -30.32 39.58
#